data_AF-A0A2H0KZS7-F1
#
_entry.id   AF-A0A2H0KZS7-F1
#
_cell.length_a   1.000
_cell.length_b   1.000
_cell.length_c   1.000
_cell.angle_alpha   90.00
_cell.angle_beta   90.00
_cell.angle_gamma   90.00
#
_symmetry.space_group_name_H-M   'P 1'
#
loop_
_entity.id
_entity.type
_entity.pdbx_description
1 polymer ?
#
loop_
_entity_poly.entity_id
_entity_poly.type
_entity_poly.pdbx_seq_one_letter_code
_entity_poly.pdbx_strand_id
1 'polypeptide(L)' 'MTDTKELWQQICAHLYPQIRHDQFLTWFADTAILRIDNGLVVLGVPTQFAHDWISKHYRS' A
#
# COMPACT_ATOMS: atom_id res chain seq x y z
N MET A 1 16.67 -12.58 3.06
CA MET A 1 15.71 -12.33 1.97
C MET A 1 14.61 -11.49 2.56
N THR A 2 14.44 -10.24 2.13
CA THR A 2 13.40 -9.36 2.68
C THR A 2 12.05 -9.84 2.16
N ASP A 3 11.22 -10.38 3.05
CA ASP A 3 9.87 -10.82 2.69
C ASP A 3 9.01 -9.59 2.42
N THR A 4 8.59 -9.40 1.18
CA THR A 4 7.78 -8.25 0.76
C THR A 4 6.44 -8.20 1.48
N LYS A 5 5.93 -9.35 1.92
CA LYS A 5 4.70 -9.46 2.71
C LYS A 5 4.91 -8.95 4.12
N GLU A 6 6.00 -9.32 4.77
CA GLU A 6 6.32 -8.84 6.12
C GLU A 6 6.57 -7.34 6.12
N LEU A 7 7.32 -6.83 5.14
CA LEU A 7 7.54 -5.39 4.98
C LEU A 7 6.22 -4.65 4.77
N TRP A 8 5.34 -5.17 3.92
CA TRP A 8 4.03 -4.54 3.69
C TRP A 8 3.16 -4.55 4.95
N GLN A 9 3.18 -5.63 5.73
CA GLN A 9 2.47 -5.69 7.00
C GLN A 9 2.98 -4.65 8.00
N GLN A 10 4.30 -4.45 8.09
CA GLN A 10 4.89 -3.40 8.93
C GLN A 10 4.47 -2.00 8.46
N ILE A 11 4.49 -1.74 7.15
CA ILE A 11 4.03 -0.47 6.57
C ILE A 11 2.55 -0.24 6.87
N CYS A 12 1.70 -1.25 6.65
CA CYS A 12 0.27 -1.19 6.95
C CYS A 12 0.01 -0.92 8.44
N ALA A 13 0.73 -1.58 9.35
CA ALA A 13 0.61 -1.34 10.78
C ALA A 13 1.00 0.10 11.17
N HIS A 14 1.98 0.68 10.48
CA HIS A 14 2.39 2.07 10.69
C HIS A 14 1.41 3.08 10.05
N LEU A 15 0.84 2.74 8.89
CA LEU A 15 -0.12 3.58 8.15
C LEU A 15 -1.50 3.61 8.82
N TYR A 16 -1.95 2.47 9.36
CA TYR A 16 -3.28 2.29 9.95
C TYR A 16 -3.67 3.36 10.98
N PRO A 17 -2.82 3.76 11.95
CA PRO A 17 -3.15 4.83 12.89
C PRO A 17 -3.14 6.24 12.26
N GLN A 18 -2.56 6.42 11.07
CA GLN A 18 -2.42 7.72 10.42
C GLN A 18 -3.60 8.06 9.51
N ILE A 19 -4.44 7.07 9.18
CA ILE A 19 -5.58 7.25 8.28
C ILE A 19 -6.86 6.70 8.90
N ARG A 20 -8.01 7.19 8.41
CA ARG A 20 -9.30 6.70 8.90
C ARG A 20 -9.48 5.22 8.54
N HIS A 21 -10.08 4.45 9.45
CA HIS A 21 -10.28 3.01 9.31
C HIS A 21 -10.98 2.60 8.00
N ASP A 22 -12.03 3.32 7.61
CA ASP A 22 -12.77 3.10 6.36
C ASP A 22 -11.91 3.36 5.11
N GLN A 23 -11.06 4.38 5.14
CA GLN A 23 -10.12 4.69 4.06
C GLN A 23 -9.05 3.60 3.95
N PHE A 24 -8.55 3.10 5.09
CA PHE A 24 -7.61 1.97 5.09
C PHE A 24 -8.24 0.72 4.48
N LEU A 25 -9.44 0.35 4.93
CA LEU A 25 -10.14 -0.82 4.39
C LEU A 25 -10.45 -0.70 2.90
N THR A 26 -10.82 0.49 2.43
CA THR A 26 -11.19 0.70 1.02
C THR A 26 -9.98 0.69 0.09
N TRP A 27 -8.86 1.27 0.51
CA TRP A 27 -7.74 1.55 -0.39
C TRP A 27 -6.49 0.73 -0.14
N PHE A 28 -6.27 0.23 1.08
CA PHE A 28 -5.00 -0.40 1.47
C PHE A 28 -5.14 -1.86 1.93
N ALA A 29 -6.31 -2.29 2.40
CA ALA A 29 -6.49 -3.65 2.96
C ALA A 29 -6.15 -4.78 1.98
N ASP A 30 -6.55 -4.63 0.71
CA ASP A 30 -6.31 -5.64 -0.35
C ASP A 30 -5.11 -5.30 -1.26
N THR A 31 -4.14 -4.56 -0.72
CA THR A 31 -2.92 -4.19 -1.47
C THR A 31 -1.72 -4.99 -0.99
N ALA A 32 -0.70 -5.14 -1.84
CA ALA A 32 0.50 -5.88 -1.52
C ALA A 32 1.72 -5.39 -2.31
N ILE A 33 2.91 -5.51 -1.74
CA ILE A 33 4.16 -5.24 -2.48
C ILE A 33 4.41 -6.39 -3.47
N LEU A 34 4.42 -6.06 -4.76
CA LEU A 34 4.71 -7.01 -5.85
C LEU A 34 6.21 -7.20 -6.05
N ARG A 35 6.97 -6.11 -6.00
CA ARG A 35 8.43 -6.12 -6.12
C ARG A 35 9.05 -4.86 -5.53
N ILE A 36 10.35 -4.95 -5.23
CA ILE A 36 11.16 -3.82 -4.74
C ILE A 36 12.40 -3.77 -5.64
N ASP A 37 12.52 -2.70 -6.42
CA ASP A 37 13.61 -2.50 -7.38
C ASP A 37 14.36 -1.21 -7.03
N ASN A 38 15.63 -1.30 -6.61
CA ASN A 38 16.50 -0.13 -6.40
C ASN A 38 15.87 1.02 -5.55
N GLY A 39 15.17 0.67 -4.46
CA GLY A 39 14.50 1.65 -3.58
C GLY A 39 13.10 2.07 -4.06
N LEU A 40 12.63 1.55 -5.19
CA LEU A 40 11.27 1.72 -5.69
C LEU A 40 10.41 0.52 -5.30
N VAL A 41 9.32 0.79 -4.59
CA VAL A 41 8.32 -0.22 -4.21
C VAL A 41 7.21 -0.24 -5.26
N VAL A 42 6.94 -1.40 -5.83
CA VAL A 42 5.80 -1.60 -6.73
C VAL A 42 4.64 -2.18 -5.93
N LEU A 43 3.62 -1.35 -5.72
CA LEU A 43 2.40 -1.74 -5.01
C LEU A 43 1.35 -2.29 -5.99
N GLY A 44 0.89 -3.50 -5.71
CA GLY A 44 -0.27 -4.10 -6.37
C GLY A 44 -1.55 -3.67 -5.67
N VAL A 45 -2.56 -3.34 -6.47
CA VAL A 45 -3.88 -2.93 -5.99
C VAL A 45 -4.97 -3.75 -6.69
N PRO A 46 -6.13 -3.98 -6.04
CA PRO A 46 -7.14 -4.90 -6.56
C PRO A 46 -7.94 -4.32 -7.74
N THR A 47 -8.01 -2.99 -7.87
CA THR A 47 -8.80 -2.30 -8.90
C THR A 47 -8.10 -1.06 -9.41
N GLN A 48 -8.46 -0.64 -10.63
CA GLN A 48 -7.99 0.63 -11.21
C GLN A 48 -8.42 1.85 -10.38
N PHE A 49 -9.59 1.80 -9.75
CA PHE A 49 -10.04 2.89 -8.87
C PHE A 49 -9.13 3.05 -7.65
N ALA A 50 -8.69 1.94 -7.05
CA ALA A 50 -7.73 1.99 -5.95
C ALA A 50 -6.38 2.54 -6.41
N HIS A 51 -5.91 2.13 -7.58
CA HIS A 51 -4.69 2.70 -8.18
C HIS A 51 -4.78 4.23 -8.30
N ASP A 52 -5.86 4.73 -8.90
CA ASP A 52 -6.02 6.15 -9.21
C ASP A 52 -6.20 6.99 -7.95
N TRP A 53 -6.96 6.49 -6.97
CA TRP A 53 -7.14 7.17 -5.70
C TRP A 53 -5.82 7.26 -4.91
N ILE A 54 -5.11 6.14 -4.72
CA ILE A 54 -3.82 6.15 -4.01
C ILE A 54 -2.82 7.03 -4.75
N SER A 55 -2.75 6.93 -6.08
CA SER A 55 -1.89 7.78 -6.91
C SER A 55 -2.23 9.26 -6.78
N LYS A 56 -3.49 9.64 -6.61
CA LYS A 56 -3.88 11.05 -6.44
C LYS A 56 -3.57 11.57 -5.02
N HIS A 57 -3.69 10.72 -4.01
CA HIS A 57 -3.60 11.12 -2.61
C HIS A 57 -2.18 10.97 -2.00
N TYR A 58 -1.35 10.08 -2.53
CA TYR A 58 -0.04 9.74 -1.94
C TYR A 58 1.15 9.90 -2.90
N ARG A 59 0.93 10.23 -4.17
CA ARG A 59 2.01 10.52 -5.12
C ARG A 59 2.41 11.99 -4.97
N SER A 60 3.32 12.26 -4.03
CA SER A 60 3.97 13.57 -3.88
C SER A 60 5.33 13.62 -4.57
#